data_AF-A0A9D9TE39-F1
#
_entry.id   AF-A0A9D9TE39-F1
#
_cell.length_a   1.000
_cell.length_b   1.000
_cell.length_c   1.000
_cell.angle_alpha   90.00
_cell.angle_beta   90.00
_cell.angle_gamma   90.00
#
_symmetry.space_group_name_H-M   'P 1'
#
loop_
_entity.id
_entity.type
_entity.pdbx_description
1 polymer ?
#
loop_
_entity_poly.entity_id
_entity_poly.type
_entity_poly.pdbx_seq_one_letter_code
_entity_poly.pdbx_strand_id
1 'polypeptide(L)'
;LGYASLIGMIGTGITGQQLYTGSQENKDLHELFSGFTNVCYFSTAGLAFLQPPPMHNRADGVTKLNIHRTLSILHLSSMIATNVLSGMQEDNAKLKPYHKAAAITAFSSLFLATVVIKL
;
A
#
# COMPACT_ATOMS: atom_id res chain seq x y z
N LEU A 1 -2.17 -10.67 8.36
CA LEU A 1 -2.55 -10.18 7.01
C LEU A 1 -1.84 -8.88 6.62
N GLY A 2 -1.72 -7.86 7.50
CA GLY A 2 -0.92 -6.64 7.18
C GLY A 2 0.56 -6.89 6.82
N TYR A 3 1.21 -7.88 7.44
CA TYR A 3 2.55 -8.32 7.00
C TYR A 3 2.55 -9.03 5.64
N ALA A 4 1.47 -9.75 5.31
CA ALA A 4 1.33 -10.40 4.01
C ALA A 4 1.14 -9.38 2.89
N SER A 5 0.35 -8.32 3.11
CA SER A 5 0.27 -7.21 2.16
C SER A 5 1.63 -6.51 2.01
N LEU A 6 2.41 -6.36 3.09
CA LEU A 6 3.75 -5.77 3.02
C LEU A 6 4.72 -6.62 2.17
N ILE A 7 4.69 -7.95 2.32
CA ILE A 7 5.45 -8.87 1.46
C ILE A 7 5.01 -8.74 0.00
N GLY A 8 3.71 -8.69 -0.25
CA GLY A 8 3.15 -8.47 -1.58
C GLY A 8 3.64 -7.15 -2.21
N MET A 9 3.68 -6.06 -1.44
CA MET A 9 4.19 -4.75 -1.89
C MET A 9 5.68 -4.75 -2.21
N ILE A 10 6.47 -5.55 -1.49
CA ILE A 10 7.89 -5.74 -1.85
C ILE A 10 7.97 -6.47 -3.20
N GLY A 11 7.17 -7.53 -3.37
CA GLY A 11 7.06 -8.26 -4.63
C GLY A 11 6.67 -7.36 -5.81
N THR A 12 5.64 -6.52 -5.65
CA THR A 12 5.25 -5.53 -6.68
C THR A 12 6.34 -4.50 -6.94
N GLY A 13 7.06 -4.06 -5.92
CA GLY A 13 8.17 -3.10 -6.07
C GLY A 13 9.32 -3.66 -6.90
N ILE A 14 9.72 -4.91 -6.63
CA ILE A 14 10.80 -5.60 -7.36
C ILE A 14 10.38 -5.84 -8.82
N THR A 15 9.23 -6.49 -9.01
CA THR A 15 8.68 -6.79 -10.36
C THR A 15 8.39 -5.50 -11.14
N GLY A 16 7.98 -4.43 -10.47
CA GLY A 16 7.77 -3.10 -11.04
C GLY A 16 9.05 -2.44 -11.55
N GLN A 17 10.22 -2.70 -10.94
CA GLN A 17 11.50 -2.29 -11.52
C GLN A 17 11.92 -3.19 -12.68
N GLN A 18 11.61 -4.48 -12.61
CA GLN A 18 11.88 -5.43 -13.70
C GLN A 18 10.98 -5.21 -14.92
N LEU A 19 9.86 -4.51 -14.79
CA LEU A 19 9.03 -4.08 -15.92
C LEU A 19 9.79 -3.18 -16.92
N TYR A 20 10.85 -2.50 -16.48
CA TYR A 20 11.68 -1.68 -17.36
C TYR A 20 12.54 -2.49 -18.34
N THR A 21 12.75 -3.79 -18.09
CA THR A 21 13.45 -4.68 -19.05
C THR A 21 12.52 -5.25 -20.14
N GLY A 22 11.21 -4.97 -20.09
CA GLY A 22 10.29 -5.21 -21.21
C GLY A 22 9.69 -6.63 -21.32
N SER A 23 9.90 -7.50 -20.33
CA SER A 23 9.31 -8.86 -20.34
C SER A 23 7.82 -8.83 -19.98
N GLN A 24 7.01 -9.59 -20.72
CA GLN A 24 5.60 -9.81 -20.42
C GLN A 24 5.41 -10.61 -19.11
N GLU A 25 6.32 -11.54 -18.82
CA GLU A 25 6.30 -12.30 -17.57
C GLU A 25 6.42 -11.38 -16.34
N ASN A 26 7.23 -10.32 -16.43
CA ASN A 26 7.39 -9.35 -15.34
C ASN A 26 6.12 -8.53 -15.11
N LYS A 27 5.33 -8.27 -16.17
CA LYS A 27 4.03 -7.60 -16.07
C LYS A 27 3.04 -8.49 -15.34
N ASP A 28 2.94 -9.75 -15.75
CA ASP A 28 2.00 -10.71 -15.16
C ASP A 28 2.35 -10.96 -13.68
N LEU A 29 3.64 -11.08 -13.34
CA LEU A 29 4.10 -11.18 -11.95
C LEU A 29 3.79 -9.91 -11.15
N HIS A 30 4.00 -8.73 -11.72
CA HIS A 30 3.67 -7.47 -11.06
C HIS A 30 2.18 -7.33 -10.76
N GLU A 31 1.33 -7.69 -11.73
CA GLU A 31 -0.12 -7.69 -11.57
C GLU A 31 -0.56 -8.73 -10.54
N LEU A 32 0.03 -9.93 -10.54
CA LEU A 32 -0.22 -10.97 -9.55
C LEU A 32 0.09 -10.49 -8.13
N PHE A 33 1.30 -9.94 -7.90
CA PHE A 33 1.67 -9.41 -6.59
C PHE A 33 0.79 -8.21 -6.19
N SER A 34 0.35 -7.39 -7.15
CA SER A 34 -0.51 -6.24 -6.92
C SER A 34 -1.91 -6.69 -6.50
N GLY A 35 -2.49 -7.66 -7.21
CA GLY A 35 -3.75 -8.30 -6.86
C GLY A 35 -3.70 -8.95 -5.48
N PHE A 36 -2.65 -9.74 -5.20
CA PHE A 36 -2.43 -10.35 -3.89
C PHE A 36 -2.35 -9.31 -2.76
N THR A 37 -1.61 -8.22 -2.98
CA THR A 37 -1.48 -7.11 -2.03
C THR A 37 -2.82 -6.45 -1.76
N ASN A 38 -3.56 -6.09 -2.81
CA ASN A 38 -4.88 -5.46 -2.70
C ASN A 38 -5.85 -6.35 -1.91
N VAL A 39 -5.94 -7.64 -2.25
CA VAL A 39 -6.81 -8.59 -1.55
C VAL A 39 -6.43 -8.69 -0.07
N CYS A 40 -5.14 -8.87 0.25
CA CYS A 40 -4.67 -8.95 1.63
C CYS A 40 -4.96 -7.67 2.40
N TYR A 41 -4.68 -6.50 1.80
CA TYR A 41 -4.86 -5.20 2.43
C TYR A 41 -6.34 -4.90 2.68
N PHE A 42 -7.20 -4.99 1.67
CA PHE A 42 -8.63 -4.72 1.83
C PHE A 42 -9.31 -5.72 2.77
N SER A 43 -8.89 -6.99 2.76
CA SER A 43 -9.36 -7.96 3.75
C SER A 43 -8.94 -7.54 5.17
N THR A 44 -7.68 -7.12 5.36
CA THR A 44 -7.20 -6.64 6.65
C THR A 44 -7.93 -5.39 7.10
N ALA A 45 -8.07 -4.40 6.22
CA ALA A 45 -8.73 -3.14 6.49
C ALA A 45 -10.21 -3.35 6.79
N GLY A 46 -10.90 -4.23 6.06
CA GLY A 46 -12.28 -4.62 6.33
C GLY A 46 -12.44 -5.27 7.70
N LEU A 47 -11.56 -6.22 8.05
CA LEU A 47 -11.56 -6.81 9.39
C LEU A 47 -11.28 -5.77 10.48
N ALA A 48 -10.33 -4.85 10.26
CA ALA A 48 -10.00 -3.79 11.20
C ALA A 48 -11.14 -2.77 11.35
N PHE A 49 -11.93 -2.52 10.30
CA PHE A 49 -13.09 -1.65 10.34
C PHE A 49 -14.26 -2.25 11.14
N LEU A 50 -14.43 -3.57 11.06
CA LEU A 50 -15.44 -4.31 11.83
C LEU A 50 -15.01 -4.59 13.28
N GLN A 51 -13.73 -4.40 13.61
CA GLN A 51 -13.24 -4.59 14.96
C GLN A 51 -13.75 -3.47 15.89
N PRO A 52 -14.18 -3.79 17.11
CA PRO A 52 -14.60 -2.79 18.07
C PRO A 52 -13.45 -1.81 18.34
N PRO A 53 -13.72 -0.49 18.37
CA PRO A 53 -12.68 0.49 18.59
C PRO A 53 -12.03 0.27 19.96
N PRO A 54 -10.69 0.37 20.07
CA PRO A 54 -10.01 0.14 21.33
C PRO A 54 -10.51 1.13 22.38
N MET A 55 -10.99 0.61 23.51
CA MET A 55 -11.39 1.38 24.68
C MET A 55 -10.13 1.84 25.43
N HIS A 56 -9.34 2.74 24.83
CA HIS A 56 -8.29 3.45 25.54
C HIS A 56 -8.65 4.93 25.53
N ASN A 57 -8.47 5.61 26.66
CA ASN A 57 -8.62 7.07 26.73
C ASN A 57 -7.75 7.68 25.63
N ARG A 58 -8.39 8.29 24.62
CA ARG A 58 -7.70 8.93 23.49
C ARG A 58 -6.92 10.10 24.07
N ALA A 59 -5.64 9.89 24.38
CA ALA A 59 -4.76 10.97 24.75
C ALA A 59 -4.63 11.90 23.54
N ASP A 60 -5.02 13.17 23.72
CA ASP A 60 -4.82 14.20 22.70
C ASP A 60 -3.30 14.43 22.50
N GLY A 61 -2.86 14.53 21.25
CA GLY A 61 -1.45 14.77 20.89
C GLY A 61 -0.80 13.71 20.00
N VAL A 62 0.54 13.73 19.92
CA VAL A 62 1.35 12.81 19.10
C VAL A 62 1.43 11.44 19.78
N THR A 63 0.40 10.62 19.59
CA THR A 63 0.34 9.24 20.08
C THR A 63 0.62 8.25 18.96
N LYS A 64 1.08 7.04 19.31
CA LYS A 64 1.28 5.93 18.36
C LYS A 64 0.01 5.66 17.55
N LEU A 65 -1.16 5.76 18.19
CA LEU A 65 -2.46 5.58 17.56
C LEU A 65 -2.77 6.67 16.53
N ASN A 66 -2.50 7.94 16.85
CA ASN A 66 -2.73 9.06 15.93
C ASN A 66 -1.75 9.00 14.74
N ILE A 67 -0.48 8.67 14.97
CA ILE A 67 0.51 8.50 13.90
C ILE A 67 0.11 7.32 13.00
N HIS A 68 -0.24 6.16 13.59
CA HIS A 68 -0.72 5.01 12.82
C HIS A 68 -1.93 5.39 11.98
N ARG A 69 -2.94 6.05 12.57
CA ARG A 69 -4.14 6.51 11.84
C ARG A 69 -3.79 7.40 10.64
N THR A 70 -2.92 8.39 10.83
CA THR A 70 -2.50 9.28 9.75
C THR A 70 -1.77 8.51 8.65
N LEU A 71 -0.83 7.63 9.01
CA LEU A 71 -0.09 6.81 8.05
C LEU A 71 -1.01 5.81 7.33
N SER A 72 -2.02 5.25 8.00
CA SER A 72 -3.02 4.38 7.39
C SER A 72 -3.87 5.12 6.36
N ILE A 73 -4.24 6.37 6.63
CA ILE A 73 -4.96 7.22 5.67
C ILE A 73 -4.06 7.52 4.46
N LEU A 74 -2.81 7.90 4.69
CA LEU A 74 -1.84 8.14 3.61
C LEU A 74 -1.61 6.88 2.76
N HIS A 75 -1.51 5.71 3.39
CA HIS A 75 -1.35 4.43 2.72
C HIS A 75 -2.57 4.11 1.84
N LEU A 76 -3.78 4.19 2.39
CA LEU A 76 -5.01 3.92 1.65
C LEU A 76 -5.15 4.86 0.44
N SER A 77 -4.95 6.15 0.65
CA SER A 77 -5.00 7.15 -0.44
C SER A 77 -3.97 6.85 -1.52
N SER A 78 -2.75 6.45 -1.14
CA SER A 78 -1.69 6.10 -2.08
C SER A 78 -2.01 4.81 -2.84
N MET A 79 -2.63 3.81 -2.19
CA MET A 79 -3.09 2.58 -2.84
C MET A 79 -4.16 2.88 -3.89
N ILE A 80 -5.15 3.71 -3.56
CA ILE A 80 -6.17 4.14 -4.53
C ILE A 80 -5.51 4.87 -5.71
N ALA A 81 -4.63 5.84 -5.42
CA ALA A 81 -3.90 6.56 -6.47
C ALA A 81 -3.07 5.63 -7.36
N THR A 82 -2.39 4.64 -6.78
CA THR A 82 -1.60 3.65 -7.53
C THR A 82 -2.47 2.83 -8.48
N ASN A 83 -3.63 2.35 -8.03
CA ASN A 83 -4.58 1.60 -8.86
C ASN A 83 -5.17 2.48 -9.98
N VAL A 84 -5.58 3.71 -9.69
CA VAL A 84 -6.12 4.65 -10.69
C VAL A 84 -5.07 4.99 -11.75
N LEU A 85 -3.85 5.36 -11.32
CA LEU A 85 -2.76 5.67 -12.24
C LEU A 85 -2.32 4.44 -13.05
N SER A 86 -2.49 3.23 -12.52
CA SER A 86 -2.20 1.99 -13.24
C SER A 86 -3.11 1.80 -14.46
N GLY A 87 -4.38 2.23 -14.40
CA GLY A 87 -5.27 2.22 -15.55
C GLY A 87 -4.98 3.37 -16.52
N MET A 88 -4.68 4.56 -16.01
CA MET A 88 -4.45 5.74 -16.86
C MET A 88 -3.12 5.72 -17.63
N GLN A 89 -2.12 4.97 -17.15
CA GLN A 89 -0.81 4.90 -17.80
C GLN A 89 -0.81 4.11 -19.12
N GLU A 90 -1.86 3.34 -19.40
CA GLU A 90 -2.04 2.64 -20.69
C GLU A 90 -2.16 3.66 -21.83
N ASP A 91 -2.92 4.73 -21.60
CA ASP A 91 -3.10 5.83 -22.56
C ASP A 91 -2.03 6.93 -22.44
N ASN A 92 -1.38 7.03 -21.26
CA ASN A 92 -0.46 8.14 -20.96
C ASN A 92 0.82 7.66 -20.26
N ALA A 93 1.85 7.33 -21.05
CA ALA A 93 3.16 6.90 -20.54
C ALA A 93 3.83 7.91 -19.58
N LYS A 94 3.43 9.19 -19.61
CA LYS A 94 3.90 10.23 -18.68
C LYS A 94 3.45 10.01 -17.23
N LEU A 95 2.46 9.14 -16.98
CA LEU A 95 1.93 8.85 -15.65
C LEU A 95 2.72 7.77 -14.89
N LYS A 96 3.58 7.01 -15.58
CA LYS A 96 4.48 6.02 -14.97
C LYS A 96 5.27 6.51 -13.75
N PRO A 97 5.94 7.70 -13.79
CA PRO A 97 6.65 8.21 -12.61
C PRO A 97 5.72 8.51 -11.44
N TYR A 98 4.50 9.00 -11.70
CA TYR A 98 3.52 9.26 -10.65
C TYR A 98 2.96 7.96 -10.05
N HIS A 99 2.76 6.92 -10.86
CA HIS A 99 2.37 5.59 -10.38
C HIS A 99 3.45 5.03 -9.46
N LYS A 100 4.72 5.10 -9.88
CA LYS A 100 5.87 4.69 -9.06
C LYS A 100 5.95 5.48 -7.75
N ALA A 101 5.77 6.79 -7.80
CA ALA A 101 5.78 7.64 -6.61
C ALA A 101 4.66 7.24 -5.63
N ALA A 102 3.43 7.07 -6.12
CA ALA A 102 2.30 6.63 -5.31
C ALA A 102 2.54 5.23 -4.70
N ALA A 103 3.11 4.29 -5.47
CA ALA A 103 3.44 2.96 -4.98
C ALA A 103 4.49 2.99 -3.86
N ILE A 104 5.52 3.84 -3.99
CA ILE A 104 6.54 4.05 -2.95
C ILE A 104 5.90 4.65 -1.70
N THR A 105 5.07 5.68 -1.84
CA THR A 105 4.37 6.30 -0.70
C THR A 105 3.47 5.28 -0.01
N ALA A 106 2.75 4.44 -0.76
CA ALA A 106 1.96 3.36 -0.20
C ALA A 106 2.84 2.41 0.62
N PHE A 107 3.95 1.91 0.05
CA PHE A 107 4.83 0.99 0.77
C PHE A 107 5.41 1.61 2.05
N SER A 108 5.99 2.81 1.93
CA SER A 108 6.64 3.50 3.06
C SER A 108 5.66 3.81 4.18
N SER A 109 4.46 4.29 3.85
CA SER A 109 3.44 4.58 4.87
C SER A 109 2.95 3.33 5.59
N LEU A 110 2.76 2.20 4.90
CA LEU A 110 2.41 0.92 5.54
C LEU A 110 3.52 0.40 6.44
N PHE A 111 4.77 0.44 5.97
CA PHE A 111 5.93 0.01 6.74
C PHE A 111 6.07 0.84 8.02
N LEU A 112 6.04 2.17 7.90
CA LEU A 112 6.11 3.08 9.05
C LEU A 112 4.93 2.87 10.01
N ALA A 113 3.70 2.71 9.50
CA ALA A 113 2.52 2.46 10.32
C ALA A 113 2.65 1.16 11.14
N THR A 114 3.26 0.14 10.54
CA THR A 114 3.51 -1.17 11.17
C THR A 114 4.59 -1.10 12.23
N VAL A 115 5.64 -0.30 12.00
CA VAL A 115 6.72 -0.09 12.98
C VAL A 115 6.21 0.75 14.17
N VAL A 116 5.53 1.87 13.91
CA VAL A 116 5.06 2.80 14.94
C VAL A 116 4.06 2.16 15.91
N ILE A 117 3.17 1.31 15.43
CA ILE A 117 2.18 0.66 16.30
C ILE A 117 2.77 -0.46 17.16
N LYS A 118 3.99 -0.93 16.83
CA LYS A 118 4.70 -1.98 17.57
C LYS A 118 5.77 -1.47 18.52
N LEU A 119 6.33 -0.29 18.25
CA LEU A 119 7.14 0.46 19.22
C LEU A 119 6.29 0.80 20.44
#